data_AF-A0A8J7GSQ3-F1
#
_entry.id   AF-A0A8J7GSQ3-F1
#
_cell.length_a   1.000
_cell.length_b   1.000
_cell.length_c   1.000
_cell.angle_alpha   90.00
_cell.angle_beta   90.00
_cell.angle_gamma   90.00
#
_symmetry.space_group_name_H-M   'P 1'
#
loop_
_entity.id
_entity.type
_entity.pdbx_description
1 polymer ?
#
loop_
_entity_poly.entity_id
_entity_poly.type
_entity_poly.pdbx_seq_one_letter_code
_entity_poly.pdbx_strand_id
1 'polypeptide(L)'
;MLLTTPTDNNADATPLVIAESMSVGVPVISTRVGGVPELIEDRRTGLLCEDSADAFRQSILEFSTDDVLYNELVNNTKLEFNRRFSADVTFSKTIDAILKYCI
;
A
#
# COMPACT_ATOMS: atom_id res chain seq x y z
N MET A 1 0.37 -12.13 2.52
CA MET A 1 -0.76 -11.29 2.06
C MET A 1 -1.36 -10.64 3.28
N LEU A 2 -1.47 -9.31 3.30
CA LEU A 2 -2.15 -8.56 4.36
C LEU A 2 -3.53 -8.12 3.86
N LEU A 3 -4.56 -8.32 4.70
CA LEU A 3 -5.93 -7.86 4.47
C LEU A 3 -6.21 -6.70 5.41
N THR A 4 -6.64 -5.57 4.86
CA THR A 4 -7.04 -4.41 5.67
C THR A 4 -8.39 -3.89 5.20
N THR A 5 -9.30 -3.71 6.15
CA THR A 5 -10.57 -3.00 5.98
C THR A 5 -10.46 -1.71 6.79
N PRO A 6 -10.18 -0.55 6.17
CA PRO A 6 -10.37 0.73 6.86
C PRO A 6 -11.81 0.82 7.39
N THR A 7 -11.98 1.12 8.67
CA THR A 7 -13.28 1.21 9.34
C THR A 7 -14.11 2.37 8.79
N ASP A 8 -15.43 2.18 8.69
CA ASP A 8 -16.45 3.08 8.10
C ASP A 8 -16.54 4.51 8.67
N ASN A 9 -15.73 4.86 9.68
CA ASN A 9 -15.68 6.19 10.26
C ASN A 9 -14.22 6.62 10.46
N ASN A 10 -13.87 7.73 9.81
CA ASN A 10 -12.59 8.44 9.89
C ASN A 10 -11.37 7.73 9.29
N ALA A 11 -11.08 8.11 8.04
CA ALA A 11 -9.76 8.38 7.48
C ALA A 11 -8.56 7.93 8.35
N ASP A 12 -8.15 6.67 8.20
CA ASP A 12 -6.75 6.34 8.44
C ASP A 12 -5.94 7.11 7.40
N ALA A 13 -5.37 8.24 7.83
CA ALA A 13 -4.70 9.19 6.95
C ALA A 13 -3.53 8.55 6.20
N THR A 14 -2.94 7.48 6.74
CA THR A 14 -1.94 6.67 6.07
C THR A 14 -1.72 5.40 6.91
N PRO A 15 -2.34 4.25 6.61
CA PRO A 15 -2.11 3.05 7.40
C PRO A 15 -0.61 2.69 7.33
N LEU A 16 0.11 2.91 8.43
CA LEU A 16 1.54 2.54 8.54
C LEU A 16 1.74 1.06 8.24
N VAL A 17 0.74 0.23 8.56
CA VAL A 17 0.72 -1.20 8.27
C VAL A 17 0.87 -1.52 6.78
N ILE A 18 0.38 -0.63 5.89
CA ILE A 18 0.60 -0.78 4.43
C ILE A 18 2.08 -0.57 4.15
N ALA A 19 2.68 0.54 4.59
CA ALA A 19 4.10 0.82 4.38
C ALA A 19 5.01 -0.26 4.99
N GLU A 20 4.69 -0.77 6.19
CA GLU A 20 5.40 -1.88 6.83
C GLU A 20 5.32 -3.16 5.98
N SER A 21 4.14 -3.49 5.46
CA SER A 21 3.97 -4.61 4.54
C SER A 21 4.79 -4.43 3.26
N MET A 22 4.81 -3.20 2.73
CA MET A 22 5.61 -2.89 1.55
C MET A 22 7.12 -3.07 1.81
N SER A 23 7.60 -2.74 3.01
CA SER A 23 9.01 -2.87 3.40
C SER A 23 9.52 -4.31 3.36
N VAL A 24 8.67 -5.26 3.70
CA VAL A 24 8.97 -6.70 3.64
C VAL A 24 8.54 -7.33 2.30
N GLY A 25 7.95 -6.55 1.40
CA GLY A 25 7.45 -6.99 0.11
C GLY A 25 6.24 -7.91 0.20
N VAL A 26 5.38 -7.71 1.20
CA VAL A 26 4.11 -8.41 1.31
C VAL A 26 3.05 -7.59 0.57
N PRO A 27 2.42 -8.13 -0.49
CA PRO A 27 1.34 -7.46 -1.17
C PRO A 27 0.10 -7.32 -0.27
N VAL A 28 -0.64 -6.23 -0.47
CA VAL A 28 -1.81 -5.86 0.33
C VAL A 28 -3.08 -5.96 -0.51
N ILE A 29 -4.16 -6.48 0.09
CA ILE A 29 -5.52 -6.37 -0.42
C ILE A 29 -6.29 -5.44 0.52
N SER A 30 -6.93 -4.41 -0.03
CA SER A 30 -7.66 -3.42 0.76
C SER A 30 -8.88 -2.88 0.03
N THR A 31 -9.78 -2.23 0.75
CA THR A 31 -10.86 -1.44 0.14
C THR A 31 -10.37 -0.05 -0.29
N ARG A 32 -11.12 0.58 -1.19
CA ARG A 32 -10.84 1.94 -1.72
C ARG A 32 -11.40 3.04 -0.81
N VAL A 33 -10.98 3.08 0.45
CA VAL A 33 -11.47 4.06 1.44
C VAL A 33 -10.29 4.84 2.04
N GLY A 34 -10.53 6.12 2.37
CA GLY A 34 -9.54 6.98 2.99
C GLY A 34 -8.30 7.22 2.12
N GLY A 35 -7.11 7.25 2.74
CA GLY A 35 -5.82 7.45 2.06
C GLY A 35 -5.26 6.19 1.38
N VAL A 36 -5.95 5.04 1.45
CA VAL A 36 -5.46 3.79 0.86
C VAL A 36 -5.16 3.90 -0.64
N PRO A 37 -6.01 4.53 -1.49
CA PRO A 37 -5.74 4.64 -2.92
C PRO A 37 -4.52 5.51 -3.26
N GLU A 38 -4.05 6.33 -2.32
CA GLU A 38 -2.81 7.10 -2.48
C GLU A 38 -1.56 6.27 -2.20
N LEU A 39 -1.70 5.17 -1.45
CA LEU A 39 -0.60 4.28 -1.05
C LEU A 39 -0.49 3.07 -1.97
N ILE A 40 -1.62 2.51 -2.37
CA ILE A 40 -1.71 1.29 -3.18
C ILE A 40 -2.14 1.66 -4.60
N GLU A 41 -1.33 1.26 -5.57
CA GLU A 41 -1.73 1.24 -6.97
C GLU A 41 -2.29 -0.13 -7.31
N ASP A 42 -3.57 -0.13 -7.69
CA ASP A 42 -4.33 -1.34 -7.97
C ASP A 42 -3.67 -2.17 -9.09
N ARG A 43 -3.55 -3.48 -8.86
CA ARG A 43 -2.89 -4.47 -9.72
C ARG A 43 -1.40 -4.21 -9.99
N ARG A 44 -0.78 -3.18 -9.40
CA ARG A 44 0.67 -2.93 -9.51
C ARG A 44 1.41 -3.14 -8.20
N THR A 45 0.90 -2.64 -7.08
CA THR A 45 1.56 -2.74 -5.76
C THR A 45 0.69 -3.41 -4.70
N GLY A 46 -0.54 -3.74 -5.06
CA GLY A 46 -1.55 -4.41 -4.24
C GLY A 46 -2.85 -4.53 -5.03
N LEU A 47 -3.90 -5.04 -4.40
CA LEU A 47 -5.24 -5.10 -4.99
C LEU A 47 -6.21 -4.23 -4.19
N LEU A 48 -7.02 -3.45 -4.90
CA LEU A 48 -8.11 -2.69 -4.33
C LEU A 48 -9.44 -3.36 -4.72
N CYS A 49 -10.23 -3.75 -3.72
CA CYS A 49 -11.51 -4.40 -3.93
C CYS A 49 -12.66 -3.62 -3.27
N GLU A 50 -13.90 -4.01 -3.59
CA GLU A 50 -15.08 -3.51 -2.89
C GLU A 50 -15.11 -4.02 -1.45
N ASP A 51 -15.81 -3.28 -0.57
CA ASP A 51 -16.00 -3.70 0.82
C ASP A 51 -17.07 -4.79 0.93
N SER A 52 -16.73 -5.99 0.48
CA SER A 52 -17.58 -7.17 0.59
C SER A 52 -16.75 -8.44 0.72
N ALA A 53 -17.27 -9.41 1.47
CA ALA A 53 -16.62 -10.69 1.65
C ALA A 53 -16.35 -11.41 0.31
N ASP A 54 -17.25 -11.28 -0.65
CA ASP A 54 -17.10 -11.87 -1.99
C ASP A 54 -15.97 -11.23 -2.79
N ALA A 55 -15.85 -9.90 -2.74
CA ALA A 55 -14.77 -9.18 -3.41
C ALA A 55 -13.39 -9.55 -2.81
N PHE A 56 -13.29 -9.58 -1.48
CA PHE A 56 -12.08 -10.04 -0.80
C PHE A 56 -11.74 -11.48 -1.16
N ARG A 57 -12.72 -12.39 -1.15
CA ARG A 57 -12.53 -13.79 -1.55
C ARG A 57 -11.99 -13.88 -2.97
N GLN A 58 -12.55 -13.11 -3.90
CA GLN A 58 -12.10 -13.13 -5.30
C GLN A 58 -10.66 -12.64 -5.44
N SER A 59 -10.29 -11.55 -4.75
CA SER A 59 -8.92 -11.03 -4.76
C SER A 59 -7.92 -11.99 -4.13
N ILE A 60 -8.30 -12.68 -3.04
CA ILE A 60 -7.46 -13.70 -2.40
C ILE A 60 -7.23 -14.89 -3.34
N LEU A 61 -8.29 -15.34 -4.02
CA LEU A 61 -8.19 -16.44 -4.98
C LEU A 61 -7.29 -16.08 -6.15
N GLU A 62 -7.49 -14.91 -6.75
CA GLU A 62 -6.65 -14.40 -7.83
C GLU A 62 -5.17 -14.42 -7.44
N PHE A 63 -4.86 -13.87 -6.26
CA PHE A 63 -3.51 -13.89 -5.70
C PHE A 63 -2.94 -15.29 -5.44
N SER A 64 -3.79 -16.24 -5.08
CA SER A 64 -3.36 -17.61 -4.72
C SER A 64 -3.20 -18.50 -5.95
N THR A 65 -3.77 -18.10 -7.09
CA THR A 65 -3.74 -18.88 -8.34
C THR A 65 -2.77 -18.34 -9.38
N ASP A 66 -2.44 -17.04 -9.32
CA ASP A 66 -1.57 -16.39 -10.29
C ASP A 66 -0.22 -16.03 -9.65
N ASP A 67 0.73 -16.97 -9.73
CA ASP A 67 2.09 -16.80 -9.23
C ASP A 67 2.84 -15.66 -9.96
N VAL A 68 2.52 -15.40 -11.22
CA VAL A 68 3.17 -14.33 -12.00
C VAL A 68 2.75 -12.99 -11.42
N LEU A 69 1.45 -12.77 -11.29
CA LEU A 69 0.89 -11.58 -10.66
C LEU A 69 1.43 -11.40 -9.25
N TYR A 70 1.46 -12.46 -8.43
CA TYR A 70 2.01 -12.38 -7.07
C TYR A 70 3.44 -11.85 -7.05
N ASN A 71 4.32 -12.42 -7.88
CA ASN A 71 5.73 -12.02 -7.92
C ASN A 71 5.92 -10.60 -8.46
N GLU A 72 5.15 -10.20 -9.45
CA GLU A 72 5.15 -8.82 -9.96
C GLU A 72 4.75 -7.82 -8.87
N LEU A 73 3.67 -8.12 -8.15
CA LEU A 73 3.22 -7.29 -7.03
C LEU A 73 4.30 -7.19 -5.97
N VAL A 74 4.87 -8.30 -5.49
CA VAL A 74 5.97 -8.30 -4.49
C VAL A 74 7.12 -7.38 -4.90
N ASN A 75 7.57 -7.49 -6.15
CA ASN A 75 8.69 -6.69 -6.66
C ASN A 75 8.34 -5.20 -6.75
N ASN A 76 7.19 -4.89 -7.32
CA ASN A 76 6.70 -3.52 -7.46
C ASN A 76 6.47 -2.86 -6.11
N THR A 77 5.92 -3.59 -5.14
CA THR A 77 5.70 -3.10 -3.79
C THR A 77 7.01 -2.72 -3.10
N LYS A 78 8.06 -3.54 -3.22
CA LYS A 78 9.41 -3.21 -2.70
C LYS A 78 10.02 -1.99 -3.40
N LEU A 79 9.87 -1.90 -4.72
CA LEU A 79 10.35 -0.76 -5.50
C LEU A 79 9.66 0.55 -5.06
N GLU A 80 8.33 0.52 -4.90
CA GLU A 80 7.58 1.68 -4.43
C GLU A 80 7.90 2.04 -2.98
N PHE A 81 8.15 1.05 -2.11
CA PHE A 81 8.64 1.31 -0.76
C PHE A 81 9.93 2.12 -0.78
N ASN A 82 10.93 1.65 -1.53
CA ASN A 82 12.22 2.33 -1.64
C ASN A 82 12.08 3.75 -2.23
N ARG A 83 11.16 3.93 -3.17
CA ARG A 83 10.92 5.21 -3.84
C ARG A 83 10.20 6.23 -2.96
N ARG A 84 9.24 5.81 -2.13
CA ARG A 84 8.32 6.71 -1.42
C ARG A 84 8.54 6.76 0.08
N PHE A 85 8.95 5.65 0.69
CA PHE A 85 8.87 5.43 2.13
C PHE A 85 10.20 5.00 2.78
N SER A 86 11.28 4.87 2.00
CA SER A 86 12.62 4.63 2.57
C SER A 86 13.01 5.76 3.53
N ALA A 87 13.75 5.41 4.58
CA ALA A 87 14.17 6.37 5.60
C ALA A 87 14.89 7.57 4.99
N ASP A 88 15.75 7.34 3.99
CA ASP A 88 16.46 8.39 3.26
C ASP A 88 15.51 9.37 2.55
N VAL A 89 14.49 8.85 1.86
CA VAL A 89 13.52 9.66 1.13
C VAL A 89 12.64 10.47 2.07
N THR A 90 12.14 9.85 3.14
CA THR A 90 11.31 10.53 4.14
C THR A 90 12.11 11.62 4.82
N PHE A 91 13.36 11.33 5.22
CA PHE A 91 14.24 12.30 5.87
C PHE A 91 14.55 13.49 4.96
N SER A 92 14.95 13.25 3.70
CA SER A 92 15.25 14.32 2.74
C SER A 92 14.05 15.24 2.51
N LYS A 93 12.85 14.67 2.31
CA LYS A 93 11.63 15.46 2.09
C LYS A 93 11.28 16.33 3.30
N THR A 94 11.43 15.81 4.51
CA THR A 94 11.15 16.57 5.74
C THR A 94 12.14 17.71 5.89
N ILE A 95 13.44 17.49 5.66
CA ILE A 95 14.47 18.53 5.72
C ILE A 95 14.24 19.60 4.65
N ASP A 96 13.99 19.20 3.39
CA ASP A 96 13.71 20.13 2.30
C ASP A 96 12.48 21.01 2.59
N ALA A 97 11.44 20.42 3.18
CA ALA A 97 10.26 21.17 3.60
C ALA A 97 10.59 22.17 4.71
N ILE A 98 11.33 21.77 5.75
CA ILE A 98 11.74 22.67 6.83
C ILE A 98 12.58 23.83 6.26
N LEU A 99 13.56 23.53 5.41
CA LEU A 99 14.42 24.55 4.79
C LEU A 99 13.63 25.52 3.91
N LYS A 100 12.60 25.04 3.20
CA LYS A 100 11.77 25.87 2.31
C LYS A 100 10.81 26.82 3.05
N TYR A 101 10.32 26.42 4.22
CA TYR A 101 9.26 27.15 4.92
C TYR A 101 9.74 27.88 6.18
N CYS A 102 10.91 27.52 6.74
CA CYS A 102 11.44 28.13 7.95
C CYS A 102 12.68 29.01 7.74
N ILE A 103 13.34 28.94 6.58
CA ILE A 103 14.49 29.78 6.20
C ILE A 103 14.12 30.58 4.96
#